data_AF-A0A8T6TMA6-F1
#
_entry.id   AF-A0A8T6TMA6-F1
#
_cell.length_a   1.000
_cell.length_b   1.000
_cell.length_c   1.000
_cell.angle_alpha   90.00
_cell.angle_beta   90.00
_cell.angle_gamma   90.00
#
_symmetry.space_group_name_H-M   'P 1'
#
loop_
_entity.id
_entity.type
_entity.pdbx_description
1 polymer ?
#
loop_
_entity_poly.entity_id
_entity_poly.type
_entity_poly.pdbx_seq_one_letter_code
_entity_poly.pdbx_strand_id
1 'polypeptide(L)'
;AWSPAASTEYTPPPVENDLPERYYVLVDEPEDERDMTFIAALSSIQFANGNYHPMFILDDGQLDDHQLYTVQTMSAYDAPFLLFTDSEDTQRYVEDQLGAENVMTHPASDDVLATFYGFEGYISVASYSEAMWVAPLAQVENKVIILGDRTFISQEDVWNELVNGHGLDPEYIVVANPNDYMTIPFNEYHVPSLSAVAASVAARHTGDNEDAPGKTALVVTDWEPIADTTVGYMDAQLNAHAIGLLLQLRDMWVVHGPWEYLCIVGSGAAVPQFDFPDETDPTFVEGDGLVSSDVAYGFLDTEPYDMDCAVGRIVNLNVQGVSNQIARTYGYDYIDRVVTVETSTGQETVDWSNKVSIWNGFEVADQRKQMTPGRFMIREAEDEGMEWQYIRTSGNEGARDFYGKEVDIQPVIESSGLVVYRGHGSWHATFYVYEPNEAHTRGRLEGWVKVPGDPTPSLHDLYLPPSTALLYACENAKISGMNFGDFKVDLDLTFALNWFYAGGVGLVASTEVSFSRIGQDVYSWIGEVTGDHDWDHNNAMYAFNVDGLVNHEDQYGTIGRTLQWAENRYIKDHNNEVEPFHQDSSASNWADLAPDWKTVCMYACYGDPAHAPGYTAPGPNDYDPWHNGPDDN
;
A
#
# COMPACT_ATOMS: atom_id res chain seq x y z
N ALA A 1 -19.12 -18.30 -32.57
CA ALA A 1 -18.41 -19.56 -32.88
C ALA A 1 -16.95 -19.21 -33.08
N TRP A 2 -16.23 -19.14 -31.98
CA TRP A 2 -14.80 -18.87 -31.96
C TRP A 2 -14.09 -20.19 -32.30
N SER A 3 -13.17 -20.14 -33.24
CA SER A 3 -12.23 -21.22 -33.49
C SER A 3 -10.87 -20.64 -33.12
N PRO A 4 -10.17 -21.16 -32.10
CA PRO A 4 -8.80 -20.76 -31.87
C PRO A 4 -8.01 -21.17 -33.12
N ALA A 5 -7.21 -20.24 -33.65
CA ALA A 5 -6.27 -20.55 -34.70
C ALA A 5 -5.20 -21.47 -34.09
N ALA A 6 -5.27 -22.77 -34.43
CA ALA A 6 -4.23 -23.72 -34.11
C ALA A 6 -3.02 -23.53 -35.03
N SER A 7 -1.83 -23.28 -34.46
CA SER A 7 -0.60 -24.07 -34.65
C SER A 7 0.53 -23.35 -33.90
N THR A 8 1.25 -23.98 -32.97
CA THR A 8 2.04 -25.21 -33.18
C THR A 8 1.67 -26.34 -32.20
N GLU A 9 1.95 -27.60 -32.57
CA GLU A 9 1.87 -28.75 -31.64
C GLU A 9 2.93 -28.58 -30.54
N TYR A 10 2.69 -27.70 -29.58
CA TYR A 10 3.43 -27.71 -28.33
C TYR A 10 3.10 -29.04 -27.64
N THR A 11 4.11 -29.91 -27.58
CA THR A 11 4.02 -31.15 -26.81
C THR A 11 4.55 -30.79 -25.43
N PRO A 12 3.68 -30.65 -24.41
CA PRO A 12 4.14 -30.30 -23.07
C PRO A 12 5.15 -31.34 -22.58
N PRO A 13 6.12 -30.93 -21.73
CA PRO A 13 7.00 -31.87 -21.09
C PRO A 13 6.18 -32.90 -20.28
N PRO A 14 6.73 -34.10 -20.03
CA PRO A 14 6.07 -35.06 -19.16
C PRO A 14 5.90 -34.44 -17.76
N VAL A 15 4.72 -34.66 -17.17
CA VAL A 15 4.45 -34.26 -15.79
C VAL A 15 5.22 -35.20 -14.87
N GLU A 16 6.14 -34.65 -14.08
CA GLU A 16 7.12 -35.42 -13.31
C GLU A 16 7.32 -34.88 -11.88
N ASN A 17 6.81 -33.69 -11.56
CA ASN A 17 7.04 -33.03 -10.28
C ASN A 17 5.76 -32.92 -9.44
N ASP A 18 5.80 -33.36 -8.20
CA ASP A 18 4.72 -33.16 -7.23
C ASP A 18 4.92 -31.80 -6.52
N LEU A 19 3.84 -31.01 -6.39
CA LEU A 19 3.85 -29.84 -5.53
C LEU A 19 3.63 -30.26 -4.07
N PRO A 20 4.47 -29.79 -3.12
CA PRO A 20 4.18 -29.94 -1.70
C PRO A 20 2.84 -29.28 -1.31
N GLU A 21 2.24 -29.69 -0.20
CA GLU A 21 0.99 -29.08 0.29
C GLU A 21 1.18 -27.61 0.70
N ARG A 22 2.36 -27.30 1.25
CA ARG A 22 2.84 -25.96 1.58
C ARG A 22 4.29 -25.85 1.12
N TYR A 23 4.65 -24.70 0.58
CA TYR A 23 6.00 -24.39 0.08
C TYR A 23 6.16 -22.89 -0.10
N TYR A 24 7.41 -22.48 -0.26
CA TYR A 24 7.81 -21.14 -0.70
C TYR A 24 8.32 -21.19 -2.13
N VAL A 25 8.19 -20.08 -2.85
CA VAL A 25 8.75 -19.91 -4.20
C VAL A 25 9.90 -18.91 -4.13
N LEU A 26 11.06 -19.29 -4.66
CA LEU A 26 12.23 -18.43 -4.79
C LEU A 26 12.60 -18.30 -6.26
N VAL A 27 12.92 -17.08 -6.70
CA VAL A 27 13.29 -16.80 -8.09
C VAL A 27 14.29 -15.64 -8.14
N ASP A 28 15.23 -15.67 -9.08
CA ASP A 28 16.19 -14.58 -9.28
C ASP A 28 15.49 -13.26 -9.66
N GLU A 29 16.12 -12.12 -9.34
CA GLU A 29 15.71 -10.79 -9.81
C GLU A 29 15.65 -10.76 -11.35
N PRO A 30 14.61 -10.15 -11.94
CA PRO A 30 14.48 -10.11 -13.39
C PRO A 30 15.49 -9.15 -14.03
N GLU A 31 16.26 -9.64 -15.00
CA GLU A 31 17.17 -8.82 -15.80
C GLU A 31 16.52 -8.33 -17.11
N ASP A 32 15.49 -9.04 -17.60
CA ASP A 32 14.82 -8.74 -18.86
C ASP A 32 13.32 -9.11 -18.89
N GLU A 33 12.68 -8.90 -20.04
CA GLU A 33 11.25 -9.19 -20.23
C GLU A 33 10.91 -10.67 -20.04
N ARG A 34 11.82 -11.58 -20.40
CA ARG A 34 11.59 -13.03 -20.27
C ARG A 34 11.54 -13.39 -18.79
N ASP A 35 12.45 -12.85 -17.98
CA ASP A 35 12.45 -13.08 -16.53
C ASP A 35 11.18 -12.50 -15.89
N MET A 36 10.79 -11.27 -16.26
CA MET A 36 9.51 -10.69 -15.83
C MET A 36 8.31 -11.59 -16.19
N THR A 37 8.30 -12.12 -17.42
CA THR A 37 7.25 -13.05 -17.89
C THR A 37 7.23 -14.34 -17.06
N PHE A 38 8.41 -14.89 -16.75
CA PHE A 38 8.55 -16.09 -15.93
C PHE A 38 8.06 -15.85 -14.50
N ILE A 39 8.43 -14.73 -13.88
CA ILE A 39 7.96 -14.35 -12.54
C ILE A 39 6.45 -14.18 -12.51
N ALA A 40 5.85 -13.53 -13.51
CA ALA A 40 4.38 -13.48 -13.62
C ALA A 40 3.75 -14.87 -13.78
N ALA A 41 4.40 -15.77 -14.53
CA ALA A 41 3.91 -17.14 -14.72
C ALA A 41 3.89 -17.95 -13.41
N LEU A 42 4.81 -17.66 -12.48
CA LEU A 42 4.86 -18.26 -11.14
C LEU A 42 3.60 -17.96 -10.29
N SER A 43 2.78 -16.97 -10.64
CA SER A 43 1.48 -16.76 -10.00
C SER A 43 0.60 -18.02 -10.01
N SER A 44 0.67 -18.83 -11.07
CA SER A 44 -0.05 -20.12 -11.13
C SER A 44 0.40 -21.12 -10.06
N ILE A 45 1.69 -21.10 -9.69
CA ILE A 45 2.24 -21.92 -8.61
C ILE A 45 1.97 -21.27 -7.24
N GLN A 46 1.99 -19.93 -7.14
CA GLN A 46 1.70 -19.23 -5.88
C GLN A 46 0.29 -19.50 -5.35
N PHE A 47 -0.69 -19.73 -6.23
CA PHE A 47 -2.09 -19.94 -5.87
C PHE A 47 -2.60 -21.36 -6.15
N ALA A 48 -1.67 -22.33 -6.25
CA ALA A 48 -2.01 -23.72 -6.53
C ALA A 48 -2.82 -24.37 -5.39
N ASN A 49 -3.68 -25.34 -5.73
CA ASN A 49 -4.47 -26.12 -4.78
C ASN A 49 -5.38 -25.28 -3.85
N GLY A 50 -5.72 -24.05 -4.24
CA GLY A 50 -6.54 -23.13 -3.44
C GLY A 50 -5.82 -22.54 -2.22
N ASN A 51 -4.49 -22.67 -2.14
CA ASN A 51 -3.67 -22.10 -1.08
C ASN A 51 -2.76 -21.01 -1.65
N TYR A 52 -2.44 -20.01 -0.82
CA TYR A 52 -1.36 -19.07 -1.11
C TYR A 52 -0.01 -19.63 -0.66
N HIS A 53 0.99 -19.51 -1.53
CA HIS A 53 2.38 -19.90 -1.35
C HIS A 53 3.28 -18.66 -1.55
N PRO A 54 3.95 -18.16 -0.50
CA PRO A 54 4.71 -16.93 -0.60
C PRO A 54 5.88 -17.04 -1.57
N MET A 55 6.12 -15.96 -2.32
CA MET A 55 7.23 -15.85 -3.27
C MET A 55 8.18 -14.74 -2.86
N PHE A 56 9.47 -15.04 -2.92
CA PHE A 56 10.54 -14.09 -2.71
C PHE A 56 11.40 -13.99 -3.97
N ILE A 57 11.66 -12.75 -4.39
CA ILE A 57 12.57 -12.44 -5.48
C ILE A 57 13.94 -12.15 -4.87
N LEU A 58 15.00 -12.75 -5.43
CA LEU A 58 16.36 -12.73 -4.89
C LEU A 58 17.21 -11.65 -5.60
N ASP A 59 17.89 -10.80 -4.85
CA ASP A 59 18.96 -9.93 -5.37
C ASP A 59 20.31 -10.60 -5.14
N ASP A 60 21.23 -10.49 -6.11
CA ASP A 60 22.54 -11.14 -6.09
C ASP A 60 22.48 -12.65 -5.70
N GLY A 61 21.37 -13.31 -6.07
CA GLY A 61 21.08 -14.72 -5.82
C GLY A 61 20.82 -15.09 -4.35
N GLN A 62 20.47 -14.13 -3.48
CA GLN A 62 20.28 -14.33 -2.04
C GLN A 62 18.99 -13.69 -1.52
N LEU A 63 18.48 -14.23 -0.40
CA LEU A 63 17.50 -13.54 0.44
C LEU A 63 18.20 -12.46 1.26
N ASP A 64 17.61 -11.27 1.36
CA ASP A 64 18.10 -10.24 2.28
C ASP A 64 17.69 -10.54 3.74
N ASP A 65 18.17 -9.72 4.68
CA ASP A 65 17.88 -9.90 6.11
C ASP A 65 16.38 -9.79 6.43
N HIS A 66 15.61 -8.96 5.70
CA HIS A 66 14.17 -8.75 5.93
C HIS A 66 13.31 -9.88 5.39
N GLN A 67 13.69 -10.45 4.25
CA GLN A 67 13.08 -11.65 3.68
C GLN A 67 13.40 -12.86 4.57
N LEU A 68 14.65 -13.00 5.03
CA LEU A 68 15.03 -14.06 5.98
C LEU A 68 14.23 -13.96 7.30
N TYR A 69 14.08 -12.75 7.84
CA TYR A 69 13.25 -12.52 9.03
C TYR A 69 11.79 -12.93 8.79
N THR A 70 11.25 -12.59 7.62
CA THR A 70 9.87 -12.95 7.25
C THR A 70 9.70 -14.46 7.13
N VAL A 71 10.62 -15.15 6.46
CA VAL A 71 10.61 -16.62 6.37
C VAL A 71 10.66 -17.26 7.75
N GLN A 72 11.52 -16.77 8.65
CA GLN A 72 11.69 -17.30 10.01
C GLN A 72 10.48 -17.09 10.92
N THR A 73 9.66 -16.07 10.64
CA THR A 73 8.47 -15.73 11.44
C THR A 73 7.18 -16.30 10.87
N MET A 74 7.21 -16.89 9.67
CA MET A 74 6.07 -17.59 9.12
C MET A 74 5.94 -19.00 9.71
N SER A 75 4.74 -19.35 10.17
CA SER A 75 4.34 -20.68 10.67
C SER A 75 4.52 -21.81 9.65
N ALA A 76 4.78 -21.48 8.38
CA ALA A 76 5.17 -22.42 7.34
C ALA A 76 6.69 -22.60 7.21
N TYR A 77 7.52 -22.13 8.16
CA TYR A 77 8.99 -22.21 8.10
C TYR A 77 9.54 -23.60 7.74
N ASP A 78 8.90 -24.67 8.21
CA ASP A 78 9.30 -26.06 7.90
C ASP A 78 8.92 -26.53 6.48
N ALA A 79 8.28 -25.69 5.67
CA ALA A 79 7.90 -25.99 4.30
C ALA A 79 9.12 -25.91 3.36
N PRO A 80 9.19 -26.79 2.33
CA PRO A 80 10.26 -26.73 1.35
C PRO A 80 10.23 -25.46 0.50
N PHE A 81 11.39 -25.09 -0.03
CA PHE A 81 11.58 -23.97 -0.95
C PHE A 81 11.72 -24.49 -2.37
N LEU A 82 10.85 -24.05 -3.28
CA LEU A 82 10.98 -24.28 -4.71
C LEU A 82 11.84 -23.13 -5.27
N LEU A 83 13.09 -23.42 -5.62
CA LEU A 83 14.01 -22.44 -6.19
C LEU A 83 14.02 -22.59 -7.70
N PHE A 84 13.62 -21.54 -8.42
CA PHE A 84 13.70 -21.46 -9.88
C PHE A 84 14.91 -20.61 -10.27
N THR A 85 15.98 -21.27 -10.73
CA THR A 85 17.22 -20.61 -11.15
C THR A 85 17.99 -21.46 -12.15
N ASP A 86 18.72 -20.80 -13.05
CA ASP A 86 19.73 -21.44 -13.90
C ASP A 86 21.17 -21.19 -13.37
N SER A 87 21.31 -20.51 -12.23
CA SER A 87 22.59 -20.13 -11.61
C SER A 87 23.02 -21.11 -10.53
N GLU A 88 24.16 -21.79 -10.75
CA GLU A 88 24.80 -22.65 -9.73
C GLU A 88 25.22 -21.83 -8.49
N ASP A 89 25.53 -20.54 -8.65
CA ASP A 89 25.89 -19.67 -7.53
C ASP A 89 24.66 -19.29 -6.69
N THR A 90 23.54 -18.92 -7.32
CA THR A 90 22.26 -18.68 -6.62
C THR A 90 21.86 -19.93 -5.84
N GLN A 91 21.87 -21.11 -6.48
CA GLN A 91 21.56 -22.37 -5.81
C GLN A 91 22.42 -22.56 -4.56
N ARG A 92 23.74 -22.40 -4.69
CA ARG A 92 24.66 -22.56 -3.56
C ARG A 92 24.37 -21.56 -2.43
N TYR A 93 24.11 -20.30 -2.75
CA TYR A 93 23.85 -19.29 -1.72
C TYR A 93 22.54 -19.55 -0.97
N VAL A 94 21.48 -19.90 -1.68
CA VAL A 94 20.18 -20.24 -1.08
C VAL A 94 20.28 -21.50 -0.22
N GLU A 95 20.98 -22.54 -0.70
CA GLU A 95 21.25 -23.75 0.08
C GLU A 95 22.08 -23.46 1.36
N ASP A 96 23.03 -22.52 1.29
CA ASP A 96 23.81 -22.06 2.44
C ASP A 96 22.93 -21.28 3.46
N GLN A 97 21.95 -20.50 3.00
CA GLN A 97 21.04 -19.72 3.85
C GLN A 97 19.93 -20.57 4.51
N LEU A 98 19.35 -21.52 3.76
CA LEU A 98 18.12 -22.23 4.15
C LEU A 98 18.33 -23.72 4.45
N GLY A 99 19.51 -24.26 4.14
CA GLY A 99 19.83 -25.69 4.25
C GLY A 99 19.44 -26.46 2.99
N ALA A 100 20.42 -27.17 2.40
CA ALA A 100 20.25 -27.88 1.13
C ALA A 100 19.13 -28.92 1.12
N GLU A 101 18.82 -29.53 2.26
CA GLU A 101 17.72 -30.49 2.39
C GLU A 101 16.32 -29.86 2.25
N ASN A 102 16.21 -28.54 2.41
CA ASN A 102 14.95 -27.80 2.35
C ASN A 102 14.69 -27.18 0.97
N VAL A 103 15.69 -27.20 0.08
CA VAL A 103 15.63 -26.51 -1.22
C VAL A 103 15.44 -27.53 -2.36
N MET A 104 14.42 -27.31 -3.18
CA MET A 104 14.12 -28.07 -4.39
C MET A 104 14.38 -27.17 -5.60
N THR A 105 15.50 -27.38 -6.27
CA THR A 105 15.92 -26.55 -7.40
C THR A 105 15.31 -27.02 -8.71
N HIS A 106 14.76 -26.09 -9.46
CA HIS A 106 14.18 -26.25 -10.79
C HIS A 106 14.83 -25.24 -11.75
N PRO A 107 15.03 -25.60 -13.04
CA PRO A 107 15.51 -24.63 -14.03
C PRO A 107 14.46 -23.53 -14.25
N ALA A 108 14.90 -22.31 -14.52
CA ALA A 108 14.02 -21.20 -14.89
C ALA A 108 13.68 -21.28 -16.40
N SER A 109 13.18 -22.43 -16.86
CA SER A 109 12.84 -22.67 -18.28
C SER A 109 11.39 -22.34 -18.60
N ASP A 110 11.15 -22.02 -19.87
CA ASP A 110 9.85 -21.54 -20.41
C ASP A 110 8.66 -22.46 -20.11
N ASP A 111 8.92 -23.75 -19.92
CA ASP A 111 7.94 -24.82 -19.75
C ASP A 111 8.04 -25.58 -18.42
N VAL A 112 8.94 -25.20 -17.51
CA VAL A 112 9.18 -25.95 -16.26
C VAL A 112 7.89 -26.08 -15.43
N LEU A 113 7.02 -25.05 -15.45
CA LEU A 113 5.78 -25.04 -14.70
C LEU A 113 4.79 -26.13 -15.18
N ALA A 114 4.82 -26.49 -16.47
CA ALA A 114 4.00 -27.56 -17.03
C ALA A 114 4.43 -28.97 -16.58
N THR A 115 5.56 -29.10 -15.89
CA THR A 115 6.03 -30.39 -15.35
C THR A 115 5.39 -30.75 -14.01
N PHE A 116 4.66 -29.82 -13.37
CA PHE A 116 4.04 -30.03 -12.06
C PHE A 116 2.65 -30.67 -12.17
N TYR A 117 2.34 -31.60 -11.27
CA TYR A 117 1.00 -32.16 -11.11
C TYR A 117 0.03 -31.14 -10.48
N GLY A 118 -1.27 -31.34 -10.72
CA GLY A 118 -2.34 -30.59 -10.03
C GLY A 118 -3.12 -29.61 -10.91
N PHE A 119 -2.63 -29.31 -12.11
CA PHE A 119 -3.24 -28.35 -13.03
C PHE A 119 -4.09 -29.02 -14.12
N GLU A 120 -5.14 -28.34 -14.58
CA GLU A 120 -6.07 -28.83 -15.61
C GLU A 120 -5.56 -28.61 -17.05
N GLY A 121 -4.50 -27.83 -17.20
CA GLY A 121 -3.87 -27.51 -18.47
C GLY A 121 -2.91 -26.34 -18.35
N TYR A 122 -2.65 -25.67 -19.47
CA TYR A 122 -1.80 -24.49 -19.53
C TYR A 122 -2.41 -23.38 -20.37
N ILE A 123 -2.02 -22.14 -20.08
CA ILE A 123 -2.23 -20.95 -20.91
C ILE A 123 -0.85 -20.51 -21.40
N SER A 124 -0.67 -20.40 -22.71
CA SER A 124 0.60 -19.95 -23.29
C SER A 124 0.56 -18.45 -23.57
N VAL A 125 1.66 -17.77 -23.20
CA VAL A 125 1.82 -16.30 -23.30
C VAL A 125 3.14 -15.96 -23.97
N ALA A 126 3.16 -14.87 -24.74
CA ALA A 126 4.31 -14.45 -25.53
C ALA A 126 5.07 -13.24 -24.95
N SER A 127 4.52 -12.57 -23.93
CA SER A 127 5.11 -11.38 -23.31
C SER A 127 4.74 -11.26 -21.83
N TYR A 128 5.40 -10.33 -21.15
CA TYR A 128 5.13 -10.05 -19.74
C TYR A 128 3.75 -9.44 -19.51
N SER A 129 3.33 -8.49 -20.35
CA SER A 129 1.96 -7.96 -20.35
C SER A 129 0.93 -9.08 -20.48
N GLU A 130 1.22 -10.06 -21.35
CA GLU A 130 0.36 -11.21 -21.55
C GLU A 130 0.31 -12.15 -20.35
N ALA A 131 1.40 -12.30 -19.61
CA ALA A 131 1.41 -13.12 -18.39
C ALA A 131 0.60 -12.46 -17.27
N MET A 132 0.73 -11.14 -17.11
CA MET A 132 0.00 -10.39 -16.07
C MET A 132 -1.52 -10.49 -16.24
N TRP A 133 -2.04 -10.22 -17.44
CA TRP A 133 -3.48 -10.13 -17.64
C TRP A 133 -4.20 -11.50 -17.60
N VAL A 134 -3.49 -12.64 -17.76
CA VAL A 134 -4.06 -13.99 -17.75
C VAL A 134 -3.92 -14.65 -16.39
N ALA A 135 -3.15 -14.08 -15.46
CA ALA A 135 -2.96 -14.64 -14.13
C ALA A 135 -4.28 -14.87 -13.38
N PRO A 136 -5.26 -13.94 -13.39
CA PRO A 136 -6.61 -14.20 -12.87
C PRO A 136 -7.29 -15.43 -13.51
N LEU A 137 -7.24 -15.53 -14.83
CA LEU A 137 -7.89 -16.61 -15.57
C LEU A 137 -7.20 -17.96 -15.32
N ALA A 138 -5.87 -17.97 -15.25
CA ALA A 138 -5.09 -19.15 -14.93
C ALA A 138 -5.46 -19.70 -13.55
N GLN A 139 -5.70 -18.82 -12.58
CA GLN A 139 -6.17 -19.22 -11.25
C GLN A 139 -7.58 -19.82 -11.28
N VAL A 140 -8.54 -19.14 -11.94
CA VAL A 140 -9.94 -19.62 -12.04
C VAL A 140 -10.01 -20.98 -12.73
N GLU A 141 -9.24 -21.17 -13.79
CA GLU A 141 -9.23 -22.41 -14.57
C GLU A 141 -8.26 -23.47 -14.04
N ASN A 142 -7.54 -23.17 -12.94
CA ASN A 142 -6.48 -24.02 -12.39
C ASN A 142 -5.48 -24.50 -13.47
N LYS A 143 -4.93 -23.54 -14.23
CA LYS A 143 -3.96 -23.78 -15.31
C LYS A 143 -2.61 -23.14 -14.98
N VAL A 144 -1.53 -23.77 -15.45
CA VAL A 144 -0.22 -23.13 -15.43
C VAL A 144 -0.08 -22.12 -16.55
N ILE A 145 0.73 -21.09 -16.32
CA ILE A 145 1.13 -20.14 -17.36
C ILE A 145 2.47 -20.63 -17.92
N ILE A 146 2.63 -20.69 -19.24
CA ILE A 146 3.89 -21.07 -19.89
C ILE A 146 4.29 -20.05 -20.96
N LEU A 147 5.60 -19.90 -21.17
CA LEU A 147 6.11 -19.00 -22.20
C LEU A 147 6.03 -19.71 -23.57
N GLY A 148 5.47 -19.03 -24.57
CA GLY A 148 5.28 -19.60 -25.91
C GLY A 148 4.41 -18.74 -26.84
N ASP A 149 3.56 -19.41 -27.63
CA ASP A 149 2.63 -18.74 -28.55
C ASP A 149 1.44 -18.15 -27.78
N ARG A 150 1.02 -16.92 -28.10
CA ARG A 150 -0.10 -16.26 -27.39
C ARG A 150 -1.41 -17.03 -27.49
N THR A 151 -2.08 -17.21 -26.35
CA THR A 151 -3.44 -17.78 -26.28
C THR A 151 -4.53 -16.72 -26.55
N PHE A 152 -4.36 -15.53 -25.98
CA PHE A 152 -5.26 -14.38 -26.12
C PHE A 152 -4.62 -13.26 -26.93
N ILE A 153 -5.43 -12.42 -27.57
CA ILE A 153 -4.93 -11.34 -28.43
C ILE A 153 -4.83 -10.02 -27.66
N SER A 154 -5.74 -9.77 -26.71
CA SER A 154 -5.80 -8.54 -25.91
C SER A 154 -6.24 -8.78 -24.46
N GLN A 155 -6.06 -7.79 -23.56
CA GLN A 155 -6.55 -7.82 -22.17
C GLN A 155 -8.06 -7.91 -22.15
N GLU A 156 -8.74 -7.21 -23.07
CA GLU A 156 -10.19 -7.23 -23.20
C GLU A 156 -10.71 -8.62 -23.55
N ASP A 157 -9.98 -9.42 -24.33
CA ASP A 157 -10.37 -10.82 -24.58
C ASP A 157 -10.38 -11.62 -23.26
N VAL A 158 -9.37 -11.41 -22.41
CA VAL A 158 -9.26 -12.08 -21.11
C VAL A 158 -10.32 -11.57 -20.13
N TRP A 159 -10.55 -10.26 -20.07
CA TRP A 159 -11.61 -9.66 -19.24
C TRP A 159 -12.99 -10.20 -19.63
N ASN A 160 -13.26 -10.33 -20.94
CA ASN A 160 -14.51 -10.90 -21.42
C ASN A 160 -14.65 -12.38 -21.04
N GLU A 161 -13.57 -13.16 -21.07
CA GLU A 161 -13.61 -14.56 -20.64
C GLU A 161 -13.87 -14.67 -19.12
N LEU A 162 -13.22 -13.84 -18.30
CA LEU A 162 -13.46 -13.78 -16.85
C LEU A 162 -14.91 -13.38 -16.52
N VAL A 163 -15.37 -12.25 -17.06
CA VAL A 163 -16.67 -11.67 -16.71
C VAL A 163 -17.83 -12.41 -17.38
N ASN A 164 -17.75 -12.66 -18.69
CA ASN A 164 -18.87 -13.28 -19.43
C ASN A 164 -18.74 -14.81 -19.55
N GLY A 165 -17.51 -15.33 -19.65
CA GLY A 165 -17.26 -16.77 -19.76
C GLY A 165 -17.44 -17.50 -18.44
N HIS A 166 -16.89 -16.94 -17.35
CA HIS A 166 -16.97 -17.50 -16.01
C HIS A 166 -18.02 -16.83 -15.10
N GLY A 167 -18.60 -15.70 -15.51
CA GLY A 167 -19.66 -15.04 -14.75
C GLY A 167 -19.15 -14.36 -13.47
N LEU A 168 -17.89 -13.93 -13.46
CA LEU A 168 -17.24 -13.30 -12.31
C LEU A 168 -17.52 -11.79 -12.28
N ASP A 169 -17.63 -11.25 -11.07
CA ASP A 169 -17.82 -9.82 -10.83
C ASP A 169 -16.45 -9.13 -10.72
N PRO A 170 -16.13 -8.14 -11.57
CA PRO A 170 -14.87 -7.40 -11.50
C PRO A 170 -14.88 -6.42 -10.33
N GLU A 171 -14.33 -6.84 -9.20
CA GLU A 171 -14.25 -6.01 -7.98
C GLU A 171 -12.95 -5.22 -7.88
N TYR A 172 -11.88 -5.71 -8.52
CA TYR A 172 -10.51 -5.22 -8.32
C TYR A 172 -9.85 -4.89 -9.66
N ILE A 173 -9.14 -3.77 -9.73
CA ILE A 173 -8.32 -3.39 -10.89
C ILE A 173 -6.85 -3.34 -10.50
N VAL A 174 -5.99 -3.97 -11.30
CA VAL A 174 -4.53 -3.86 -11.17
C VAL A 174 -3.99 -3.07 -12.35
N VAL A 175 -3.25 -1.99 -12.06
CA VAL A 175 -2.54 -1.20 -13.08
C VAL A 175 -1.04 -1.40 -12.91
N ALA A 176 -0.35 -1.83 -13.96
CA ALA A 176 1.08 -2.10 -13.92
C ALA A 176 1.76 -1.80 -15.25
N ASN A 177 3.01 -1.32 -15.22
CA ASN A 177 3.73 -0.98 -16.44
C ASN A 177 4.51 -2.23 -16.93
N PRO A 178 4.21 -2.77 -18.13
CA PRO A 178 4.92 -3.95 -18.64
C PRO A 178 6.40 -3.67 -18.97
N ASN A 179 6.81 -2.41 -19.01
CA ASN A 179 8.17 -1.97 -19.31
C ASN A 179 8.95 -1.56 -18.06
N ASP A 180 8.45 -1.84 -16.85
CA ASP A 180 9.03 -1.38 -15.59
C ASP A 180 10.44 -1.92 -15.28
N TYR A 181 10.83 -3.04 -15.91
CA TYR A 181 12.20 -3.58 -15.82
C TYR A 181 13.22 -2.74 -16.60
N MET A 182 12.76 -1.96 -17.60
CA MET A 182 13.66 -1.10 -18.35
C MET A 182 14.01 0.13 -17.50
N THR A 183 15.30 0.46 -17.43
CA THR A 183 15.72 1.77 -16.92
C THR A 183 15.03 2.86 -17.74
N ILE A 184 14.12 3.61 -17.13
CA ILE A 184 13.47 4.76 -17.79
C ILE A 184 14.51 5.88 -17.83
N PRO A 185 15.13 6.18 -19.00
CA PRO A 185 16.15 7.21 -19.05
C PRO A 185 15.53 8.52 -18.61
N PHE A 186 16.17 9.21 -17.66
CA PHE A 186 15.75 10.52 -17.14
C PHE A 186 14.59 10.56 -16.15
N ASN A 187 14.15 9.42 -15.57
CA ASN A 187 13.27 9.45 -14.41
C ASN A 187 13.95 8.82 -13.19
N GLU A 188 14.47 9.66 -12.32
CA GLU A 188 15.17 9.27 -11.09
C GLU A 188 14.26 8.81 -9.96
N TYR A 189 12.94 8.93 -10.15
CA TYR A 189 11.93 8.37 -9.25
C TYR A 189 11.49 6.96 -9.69
N HIS A 190 12.27 6.33 -10.57
CA HIS A 190 12.04 4.97 -11.05
C HIS A 190 12.75 3.95 -10.17
N VAL A 191 11.97 3.03 -9.62
CA VAL A 191 12.47 1.80 -9.00
C VAL A 191 12.13 0.67 -9.97
N PRO A 192 13.12 0.04 -10.61
CA PRO A 192 12.87 -0.97 -11.63
C PRO A 192 12.14 -2.20 -11.09
N SER A 193 11.42 -2.86 -11.99
CA SER A 193 10.87 -4.22 -11.81
C SER A 193 9.88 -4.41 -10.66
N LEU A 194 9.40 -3.33 -10.01
CA LEU A 194 8.38 -3.43 -8.96
C LEU A 194 7.08 -4.05 -9.49
N SER A 195 6.76 -3.82 -10.76
CA SER A 195 5.59 -4.39 -11.43
C SER A 195 5.61 -5.92 -11.46
N ALA A 196 6.74 -6.60 -11.25
CA ALA A 196 6.89 -8.06 -11.34
C ALA A 196 5.88 -8.84 -10.49
N VAL A 197 5.36 -8.24 -9.42
CA VAL A 197 4.36 -8.86 -8.53
C VAL A 197 2.91 -8.61 -8.94
N ALA A 198 2.64 -7.85 -10.01
CA ALA A 198 1.27 -7.49 -10.42
C ALA A 198 0.41 -8.71 -10.77
N ALA A 199 1.00 -9.74 -11.37
CA ALA A 199 0.32 -11.01 -11.63
C ALA A 199 -0.13 -11.69 -10.33
N SER A 200 0.72 -11.68 -9.30
CA SER A 200 0.41 -12.22 -7.97
C SER A 200 -0.74 -11.47 -7.29
N VAL A 201 -0.74 -10.13 -7.40
CA VAL A 201 -1.81 -9.27 -6.87
C VAL A 201 -3.14 -9.58 -7.56
N ALA A 202 -3.14 -9.65 -8.89
CA ALA A 202 -4.35 -9.92 -9.67
C ALA A 202 -4.93 -11.33 -9.39
N ALA A 203 -4.04 -12.33 -9.32
CA ALA A 203 -4.39 -13.69 -8.95
C ALA A 203 -5.03 -13.74 -7.54
N ARG A 204 -4.39 -13.14 -6.53
CA ARG A 204 -4.89 -13.12 -5.14
C ARG A 204 -6.34 -12.64 -5.01
N HIS A 205 -6.72 -11.64 -5.81
CA HIS A 205 -8.04 -11.00 -5.81
C HIS A 205 -9.01 -11.62 -6.82
N THR A 206 -8.78 -12.87 -7.21
CA THR A 206 -9.63 -13.63 -8.11
C THR A 206 -10.04 -14.96 -7.49
N GLY A 207 -11.31 -15.35 -7.58
CA GLY A 207 -11.76 -16.67 -7.14
C GLY A 207 -13.23 -16.76 -6.79
N ASP A 208 -13.65 -17.99 -6.51
CA ASP A 208 -15.03 -18.31 -6.15
C ASP A 208 -15.37 -17.80 -4.75
N ASN A 209 -16.61 -17.33 -4.60
CA ASN A 209 -17.22 -17.07 -3.30
C ASN A 209 -18.35 -18.11 -3.12
N GLU A 210 -18.34 -18.89 -2.03
CA GLU A 210 -19.32 -19.98 -1.85
C GLU A 210 -20.78 -19.47 -1.78
N ASP A 211 -20.97 -18.20 -1.39
CA ASP A 211 -22.28 -17.58 -1.12
C ASP A 211 -22.63 -16.38 -2.03
N ALA A 212 -21.76 -16.02 -3.00
CA ALA A 212 -21.94 -14.89 -3.92
C ALA A 212 -21.33 -15.19 -5.30
N PRO A 213 -21.57 -14.38 -6.35
CA PRO A 213 -20.75 -14.47 -7.56
C PRO A 213 -19.26 -14.43 -7.19
N GLY A 214 -18.45 -15.28 -7.84
CA GLY A 214 -17.00 -15.19 -7.70
C GLY A 214 -16.51 -13.81 -8.13
N LYS A 215 -15.41 -13.37 -7.55
CA LYS A 215 -14.80 -12.06 -7.80
C LYS A 215 -13.58 -12.22 -8.70
N THR A 216 -13.26 -11.18 -9.46
CA THR A 216 -12.06 -11.17 -10.29
C THR A 216 -11.34 -9.84 -10.24
N ALA A 217 -10.02 -9.91 -10.40
CA ALA A 217 -9.23 -8.75 -10.78
C ALA A 217 -9.18 -8.60 -12.30
N LEU A 218 -9.25 -7.38 -12.81
CA LEU A 218 -8.88 -7.05 -14.19
C LEU A 218 -7.53 -6.33 -14.19
N VAL A 219 -6.66 -6.69 -15.13
CA VAL A 219 -5.32 -6.11 -15.22
C VAL A 219 -5.22 -5.19 -16.42
N VAL A 220 -4.73 -3.97 -16.20
CA VAL A 220 -4.53 -2.91 -17.19
C VAL A 220 -3.04 -2.68 -17.37
N THR A 221 -2.58 -2.88 -18.61
CA THR A 221 -1.16 -2.75 -18.99
C THR A 221 -0.95 -1.85 -20.20
N ASP A 222 -2.03 -1.60 -20.95
CA ASP A 222 -2.05 -0.79 -22.16
C ASP A 222 -2.81 0.51 -21.90
N TRP A 223 -2.07 1.60 -21.70
CA TRP A 223 -2.59 2.97 -21.66
C TRP A 223 -1.59 3.92 -22.31
N GLU A 224 -2.10 4.97 -22.95
CA GLU A 224 -1.32 5.89 -23.77
C GLU A 224 -1.41 7.32 -23.21
N PRO A 225 -0.32 8.11 -23.23
CA PRO A 225 -0.36 9.50 -22.78
C PRO A 225 -1.27 10.37 -23.65
N ILE A 226 -2.03 11.26 -23.02
CA ILE A 226 -2.95 12.19 -23.67
C ILE A 226 -2.63 13.62 -23.22
N ALA A 227 -1.97 14.40 -24.09
CA ALA A 227 -1.51 15.76 -23.79
C ALA A 227 -2.44 16.89 -24.31
N ASP A 228 -3.43 16.57 -25.14
CA ASP A 228 -4.29 17.54 -25.84
C ASP A 228 -5.74 17.55 -25.31
N THR A 229 -6.01 16.88 -24.19
CA THR A 229 -7.35 16.77 -23.59
C THR A 229 -7.40 17.55 -22.27
N THR A 230 -8.47 18.32 -22.09
CA THR A 230 -8.73 19.01 -20.82
C THR A 230 -9.53 18.09 -19.90
N VAL A 231 -8.96 17.76 -18.74
CA VAL A 231 -9.67 17.15 -17.63
C VAL A 231 -9.56 18.13 -16.46
N GLY A 232 -10.68 18.79 -16.13
CA GLY A 232 -10.71 19.84 -15.11
C GLY A 232 -9.72 20.98 -15.38
N TYR A 233 -9.02 21.41 -14.35
CA TYR A 233 -7.98 22.46 -14.37
C TYR A 233 -6.55 21.93 -14.55
N MET A 234 -6.40 20.63 -14.86
CA MET A 234 -5.08 20.01 -14.93
C MET A 234 -4.24 20.51 -16.11
N ASP A 235 -2.93 20.67 -15.87
CA ASP A 235 -1.96 20.85 -16.93
C ASP A 235 -1.80 19.52 -17.70
N ALA A 236 -2.36 19.49 -18.91
CA ALA A 236 -2.34 18.30 -19.75
C ALA A 236 -0.95 17.90 -20.25
N GLN A 237 0.00 18.83 -20.30
CA GLN A 237 1.38 18.51 -20.68
C GLN A 237 2.13 17.86 -19.52
N LEU A 238 1.94 18.38 -18.30
CA LEU A 238 2.51 17.81 -17.09
C LEU A 238 1.94 16.42 -16.80
N ASN A 239 0.63 16.26 -16.96
CA ASN A 239 -0.10 15.05 -16.56
C ASN A 239 -0.46 14.13 -17.73
N ALA A 240 0.21 14.21 -18.88
CA ALA A 240 -0.22 13.50 -20.09
C ALA A 240 -0.40 11.98 -19.86
N HIS A 241 0.55 11.34 -19.18
CA HIS A 241 0.46 9.90 -18.88
C HIS A 241 -0.63 9.58 -17.85
N ALA A 242 -0.78 10.40 -16.80
CA ALA A 242 -1.80 10.22 -15.77
C ALA A 242 -3.22 10.42 -16.33
N ILE A 243 -3.42 11.44 -17.18
CA ILE A 243 -4.68 11.68 -17.90
C ILE A 243 -5.00 10.51 -18.84
N GLY A 244 -3.99 9.98 -19.54
CA GLY A 244 -4.11 8.79 -20.37
C GLY A 244 -4.69 7.60 -19.62
N LEU A 245 -4.09 7.29 -18.47
CA LEU A 245 -4.53 6.22 -17.59
C LEU A 245 -5.94 6.48 -17.03
N LEU A 246 -6.22 7.68 -16.51
CA LEU A 246 -7.53 8.02 -15.97
C LEU A 246 -8.64 7.86 -17.01
N LEU A 247 -8.43 8.31 -18.24
CA LEU A 247 -9.43 8.18 -19.31
C LEU A 247 -9.68 6.72 -19.70
N GLN A 248 -8.62 5.89 -19.74
CA GLN A 248 -8.76 4.45 -19.94
C GLN A 248 -9.58 3.81 -18.81
N LEU A 249 -9.31 4.18 -17.56
CA LEU A 249 -10.05 3.69 -16.38
C LEU A 249 -11.52 4.10 -16.42
N ARG A 250 -11.83 5.35 -16.82
CA ARG A 250 -13.21 5.82 -16.99
C ARG A 250 -13.96 5.06 -18.09
N ASP A 251 -13.31 4.80 -19.21
CA ASP A 251 -13.91 4.00 -20.29
C ASP A 251 -14.19 2.56 -19.82
N MET A 252 -13.27 1.98 -19.06
CA MET A 252 -13.44 0.67 -18.44
C MET A 252 -14.55 0.66 -17.38
N TRP A 253 -14.68 1.70 -16.54
CA TRP A 253 -15.73 1.82 -15.53
C TRP A 253 -17.13 1.74 -16.15
N VAL A 254 -17.32 2.32 -17.34
CA VAL A 254 -18.61 2.26 -18.07
C VAL A 254 -18.95 0.84 -18.55
N VAL A 255 -17.94 0.02 -18.85
CA VAL A 255 -18.13 -1.31 -19.45
C VAL A 255 -18.13 -2.43 -18.42
N HIS A 256 -17.22 -2.34 -17.45
CA HIS A 256 -16.92 -3.37 -16.47
C HIS A 256 -17.15 -2.92 -15.02
N GLY A 257 -17.34 -1.63 -14.76
CA GLY A 257 -17.62 -1.14 -13.40
C GLY A 257 -19.09 -1.33 -12.96
N PRO A 258 -19.40 -0.97 -11.70
CA PRO A 258 -18.49 -0.40 -10.71
C PRO A 258 -17.58 -1.45 -10.08
N TRP A 259 -16.33 -1.08 -9.79
CA TRP A 259 -15.38 -1.87 -9.01
C TRP A 259 -15.11 -1.21 -7.66
N GLU A 260 -14.66 -1.97 -6.67
CA GLU A 260 -14.40 -1.47 -5.32
C GLU A 260 -12.97 -0.93 -5.15
N TYR A 261 -12.00 -1.54 -5.85
CA TYR A 261 -10.57 -1.29 -5.64
C TYR A 261 -9.79 -1.07 -6.93
N LEU A 262 -8.81 -0.16 -6.85
CA LEU A 262 -7.78 0.07 -7.86
C LEU A 262 -6.41 0.03 -7.18
N CYS A 263 -5.59 -0.93 -7.58
CA CYS A 263 -4.23 -1.08 -7.11
C CYS A 263 -3.23 -0.78 -8.22
N ILE A 264 -2.41 0.23 -7.99
CA ILE A 264 -1.26 0.54 -8.81
C ILE A 264 -0.07 -0.29 -8.32
N VAL A 265 0.65 -0.94 -9.22
CA VAL A 265 1.88 -1.68 -8.89
C VAL A 265 3.04 -1.02 -9.64
N GLY A 266 3.97 -0.42 -8.90
CA GLY A 266 5.12 0.29 -9.47
C GLY A 266 5.40 1.63 -8.80
N SER A 267 6.59 2.18 -9.05
CA SER A 267 6.97 3.52 -8.56
C SER A 267 6.19 4.64 -9.27
N GLY A 268 6.26 5.86 -8.75
CA GLY A 268 5.63 7.04 -9.35
C GLY A 268 6.14 7.36 -10.77
N ALA A 269 7.29 6.80 -11.18
CA ALA A 269 7.78 6.91 -12.56
C ALA A 269 7.22 5.82 -13.49
N ALA A 270 7.01 4.62 -12.96
CA ALA A 270 6.53 3.46 -13.72
C ALA A 270 5.05 3.60 -14.07
N VAL A 271 4.25 3.98 -13.07
CA VAL A 271 2.85 4.36 -13.20
C VAL A 271 2.67 5.73 -12.55
N PRO A 272 2.40 6.78 -13.32
CA PRO A 272 2.48 8.17 -12.85
C PRO A 272 1.49 8.49 -11.75
N GLN A 273 1.92 9.24 -10.74
CA GLN A 273 0.99 10.01 -9.89
C GLN A 273 0.50 11.23 -10.69
N PHE A 274 -0.66 11.78 -10.34
CA PHE A 274 -1.01 13.12 -10.80
C PHE A 274 -0.14 14.15 -10.11
N ASP A 275 0.33 15.14 -10.85
CA ASP A 275 1.02 16.32 -10.32
C ASP A 275 0.11 17.54 -10.53
N PHE A 276 -0.61 17.93 -9.48
CA PHE A 276 -1.49 19.09 -9.50
C PHE A 276 -0.73 20.36 -9.13
N PRO A 277 -1.00 21.52 -9.77
CA PRO A 277 -0.35 22.76 -9.42
C PRO A 277 -0.73 23.19 -7.99
N ASP A 278 0.26 23.35 -7.13
CA ASP A 278 0.10 23.95 -5.81
C ASP A 278 0.01 25.48 -5.94
N GLU A 279 -1.17 25.98 -6.30
CA GLU A 279 -1.46 27.43 -6.35
C GLU A 279 -1.94 27.97 -4.99
N THR A 280 -1.57 27.32 -3.88
CA THR A 280 -1.74 27.92 -2.54
C THR A 280 -0.88 29.18 -2.40
N ASP A 281 -0.99 29.92 -1.29
CA ASP A 281 -0.27 31.19 -1.17
C ASP A 281 1.23 31.01 -1.42
N PRO A 282 1.84 31.87 -2.26
CA PRO A 282 3.23 31.77 -2.71
C PRO A 282 4.29 31.76 -1.60
N THR A 283 3.90 31.96 -0.33
CA THR A 283 4.76 31.83 0.85
C THR A 283 4.74 30.43 1.49
N PHE A 284 3.82 29.55 1.09
CA PHE A 284 3.60 28.20 1.65
C PHE A 284 3.35 27.13 0.58
N VAL A 285 3.99 27.27 -0.58
CA VAL A 285 3.92 26.32 -1.71
C VAL A 285 4.98 25.23 -1.56
N GLU A 286 4.71 24.02 -2.05
CA GLU A 286 5.72 22.96 -2.16
C GLU A 286 6.95 23.41 -2.99
N GLY A 287 8.11 22.77 -2.81
CA GLY A 287 9.35 23.25 -3.43
C GLY A 287 9.33 23.27 -4.97
N ASP A 288 8.53 22.41 -5.58
CA ASP A 288 8.25 22.38 -7.03
C ASP A 288 6.90 23.02 -7.40
N GLY A 289 6.11 23.41 -6.41
CA GLY A 289 4.74 23.87 -6.57
C GLY A 289 3.81 22.81 -7.13
N LEU A 290 4.01 21.54 -6.74
CA LEU A 290 3.19 20.41 -7.17
C LEU A 290 2.65 19.61 -5.98
N VAL A 291 1.43 19.09 -6.14
CA VAL A 291 0.78 18.14 -5.22
C VAL A 291 0.64 16.80 -5.93
N SER A 292 1.37 15.79 -5.44
CA SER A 292 1.30 14.44 -6.02
C SER A 292 0.09 13.66 -5.48
N SER A 293 -0.65 12.97 -6.35
CA SER A 293 -1.88 12.25 -5.96
C SER A 293 -2.13 10.97 -6.77
N ASP A 294 -2.45 9.89 -6.05
CA ASP A 294 -3.05 8.67 -6.63
C ASP A 294 -4.58 8.64 -6.47
N VAL A 295 -5.13 9.31 -5.45
CA VAL A 295 -6.58 9.36 -5.15
C VAL A 295 -7.40 9.86 -6.33
N ALA A 296 -6.84 10.74 -7.17
CA ALA A 296 -7.49 11.22 -8.39
C ALA A 296 -7.89 10.09 -9.37
N TYR A 297 -7.23 8.93 -9.35
CA TYR A 297 -7.65 7.76 -10.13
C TYR A 297 -8.95 7.11 -9.63
N GLY A 298 -9.41 7.46 -8.43
CA GLY A 298 -10.65 6.95 -7.84
C GLY A 298 -11.91 7.68 -8.31
N PHE A 299 -11.79 8.80 -9.02
CA PHE A 299 -12.90 9.62 -9.51
C PHE A 299 -13.22 9.28 -10.97
N LEU A 300 -14.02 8.24 -11.14
CA LEU A 300 -14.21 7.49 -12.39
C LEU A 300 -15.54 7.79 -13.09
N ASP A 301 -16.54 8.24 -12.36
CA ASP A 301 -17.85 8.54 -12.90
C ASP A 301 -17.96 10.02 -13.35
N THR A 302 -19.19 10.52 -13.47
CA THR A 302 -19.44 11.92 -13.86
C THR A 302 -19.72 12.86 -12.68
N GLU A 303 -19.86 12.34 -11.46
CA GLU A 303 -20.05 13.08 -10.23
C GLU A 303 -18.68 13.41 -9.61
N PRO A 304 -18.22 14.67 -9.71
CA PRO A 304 -16.86 15.01 -9.28
C PRO A 304 -16.65 15.01 -7.76
N TYR A 305 -17.71 14.76 -6.97
CA TYR A 305 -17.72 14.92 -5.52
C TYR A 305 -17.81 13.60 -4.75
N ASP A 306 -17.68 12.46 -5.45
CA ASP A 306 -17.63 11.14 -4.83
C ASP A 306 -16.49 10.37 -5.49
N MET A 307 -15.49 9.97 -4.70
CA MET A 307 -14.49 9.01 -5.11
C MET A 307 -15.19 7.66 -5.22
N ASP A 308 -15.29 7.13 -6.44
CA ASP A 308 -16.01 5.91 -6.78
C ASP A 308 -15.31 4.64 -6.32
N CYS A 309 -13.97 4.65 -6.34
CA CYS A 309 -13.12 3.48 -6.13
C CYS A 309 -11.98 3.77 -5.15
N ALA A 310 -11.70 2.82 -4.25
CA ALA A 310 -10.57 2.92 -3.33
C ALA A 310 -9.24 2.69 -4.08
N VAL A 311 -8.34 3.68 -4.04
CA VAL A 311 -7.05 3.63 -4.73
C VAL A 311 -5.93 3.31 -3.75
N GLY A 312 -5.08 2.34 -4.10
CA GLY A 312 -3.84 2.07 -3.41
C GLY A 312 -2.66 1.85 -4.35
N ARG A 313 -1.43 1.94 -3.83
CA ARG A 313 -0.20 1.67 -4.58
C ARG A 313 0.75 0.73 -3.85
N ILE A 314 1.14 -0.35 -4.50
CA ILE A 314 2.22 -1.23 -4.06
C ILE A 314 3.54 -0.69 -4.61
N VAL A 315 4.42 -0.25 -3.71
CA VAL A 315 5.69 0.39 -4.00
C VAL A 315 6.70 0.08 -2.90
N ASN A 316 7.98 -0.05 -3.26
CA ASN A 316 9.06 -0.36 -2.33
C ASN A 316 10.40 0.19 -2.84
N LEU A 317 11.49 0.01 -2.06
CA LEU A 317 12.84 0.43 -2.43
C LEU A 317 13.43 -0.39 -3.58
N ASN A 318 13.03 -1.65 -3.70
CA ASN A 318 13.52 -2.59 -4.71
C ASN A 318 12.56 -3.79 -4.87
N VAL A 319 12.89 -4.70 -5.78
CA VAL A 319 12.08 -5.88 -6.08
C VAL A 319 12.07 -6.91 -4.93
N GLN A 320 13.14 -7.02 -4.14
CA GLN A 320 13.16 -7.88 -2.95
C GLN A 320 12.14 -7.40 -1.92
N GLY A 321 12.16 -6.10 -1.61
CA GLY A 321 11.26 -5.45 -0.69
C GLY A 321 9.80 -5.58 -1.12
N VAL A 322 9.48 -5.39 -2.41
CA VAL A 322 8.09 -5.55 -2.87
C VAL A 322 7.62 -7.00 -2.84
N SER A 323 8.48 -7.97 -3.18
CA SER A 323 8.12 -9.40 -3.02
C SER A 323 7.89 -9.76 -1.55
N ASN A 324 8.70 -9.21 -0.64
CA ASN A 324 8.53 -9.38 0.80
C ASN A 324 7.22 -8.74 1.30
N GLN A 325 6.89 -7.54 0.83
CA GLN A 325 5.63 -6.86 1.13
C GLN A 325 4.42 -7.72 0.71
N ILE A 326 4.44 -8.30 -0.50
CA ILE A 326 3.39 -9.20 -0.99
C ILE A 326 3.30 -10.48 -0.15
N ALA A 327 4.43 -11.14 0.11
CA ALA A 327 4.52 -12.33 0.94
C ALA A 327 3.87 -12.10 2.31
N ARG A 328 4.12 -10.94 2.92
CA ARG A 328 3.59 -10.58 4.24
C ARG A 328 2.13 -10.14 4.21
N THR A 329 1.70 -9.50 3.14
CA THR A 329 0.32 -9.02 2.97
C THR A 329 -0.63 -10.20 2.74
N TYR A 330 -0.24 -11.16 1.90
CA TYR A 330 -1.10 -12.30 1.54
C TYR A 330 -0.86 -13.53 2.43
N GLY A 331 0.31 -13.62 3.03
CA GLY A 331 0.65 -14.58 4.08
C GLY A 331 0.40 -14.05 5.49
N TYR A 332 -0.45 -13.03 5.65
CA TYR A 332 -0.71 -12.37 6.94
C TYR A 332 -1.07 -13.37 8.05
N ASP A 333 -1.93 -14.35 7.73
CA ASP A 333 -2.35 -15.41 8.64
C ASP A 333 -1.28 -16.50 8.87
N TYR A 334 -0.25 -16.55 8.03
CA TYR A 334 0.88 -17.44 8.22
C TYR A 334 1.91 -16.86 9.17
N ILE A 335 1.95 -15.55 9.39
CA ILE A 335 2.97 -14.91 10.24
C ILE A 335 2.59 -15.10 11.70
N ASP A 336 3.56 -15.53 12.51
CA ASP A 336 3.38 -15.69 13.95
C ASP A 336 2.92 -14.37 14.54
N ARG A 337 1.70 -14.38 15.10
CA ARG A 337 1.06 -13.21 15.72
C ARG A 337 1.81 -12.68 16.94
N VAL A 338 2.71 -13.48 17.49
CA VAL A 338 3.41 -13.20 18.73
C VAL A 338 4.88 -12.90 18.44
N VAL A 339 5.29 -11.67 18.73
CA VAL A 339 6.69 -11.22 18.60
C VAL A 339 7.32 -11.06 19.98
N THR A 340 8.65 -11.17 20.03
CA THR A 340 9.43 -10.84 21.23
C THR A 340 10.25 -9.59 20.96
N VAL A 341 10.07 -8.57 21.78
CA VAL A 341 10.75 -7.27 21.64
C VAL A 341 11.59 -6.95 22.88
N GLU A 342 12.70 -6.25 22.68
CA GLU A 342 13.57 -5.77 23.75
C GLU A 342 13.09 -4.40 24.24
N THR A 343 12.46 -4.39 25.41
CA THR A 343 11.92 -3.16 26.03
C THR A 343 12.93 -2.57 27.03
N SER A 344 12.70 -1.33 27.47
CA SER A 344 13.50 -0.66 28.49
C SER A 344 13.54 -1.43 29.83
N THR A 345 12.56 -2.32 30.05
CA THR A 345 12.42 -3.14 31.27
C THR A 345 12.85 -4.60 31.10
N GLY A 346 13.23 -5.01 29.89
CA GLY A 346 13.61 -6.38 29.51
C GLY A 346 12.82 -6.90 28.32
N GLN A 347 12.93 -8.21 28.04
CA GLN A 347 12.17 -8.83 26.95
C GLN A 347 10.68 -8.91 27.27
N GLU A 348 9.84 -8.55 26.30
CA GLU A 348 8.40 -8.69 26.34
C GLU A 348 7.90 -9.48 25.12
N THR A 349 6.84 -10.28 25.33
CA THR A 349 6.18 -11.06 24.29
C THR A 349 4.80 -10.46 24.05
N VAL A 350 4.51 -10.07 22.80
CA VAL A 350 3.35 -9.25 22.45
C VAL A 350 2.61 -9.86 21.26
N ASP A 351 1.27 -9.88 21.30
CA ASP A 351 0.45 -10.15 20.10
C ASP A 351 0.39 -8.86 19.28
N TRP A 352 1.20 -8.76 18.22
CA TRP A 352 1.30 -7.53 17.45
C TRP A 352 0.00 -7.22 16.72
N SER A 353 -0.71 -8.24 16.23
CA SER A 353 -1.93 -8.04 15.44
C SER A 353 -3.03 -7.37 16.27
N ASN A 354 -3.08 -7.63 17.57
CA ASN A 354 -4.04 -7.00 18.47
C ASN A 354 -3.50 -5.76 19.19
N LYS A 355 -2.36 -5.22 18.76
CA LYS A 355 -1.73 -4.06 19.40
C LYS A 355 -1.76 -2.81 18.52
N VAL A 356 -2.25 -1.71 19.09
CA VAL A 356 -2.22 -0.38 18.48
C VAL A 356 -1.30 0.57 19.25
N SER A 357 -0.44 1.30 18.54
CA SER A 357 0.29 2.43 19.10
C SER A 357 -0.23 3.76 18.57
N ILE A 358 -0.53 4.67 19.50
CA ILE A 358 -1.20 5.95 19.25
C ILE A 358 -0.25 7.06 19.66
N TRP A 359 0.17 7.88 18.69
CA TRP A 359 1.25 8.83 18.84
C TRP A 359 0.77 10.28 18.66
N ASN A 360 1.11 11.11 19.64
CA ASN A 360 0.83 12.55 19.64
C ASN A 360 2.14 13.36 19.58
N GLY A 361 2.28 14.17 18.53
CA GLY A 361 3.41 15.06 18.30
C GLY A 361 3.42 16.28 19.24
N PHE A 362 4.59 16.73 19.66
CA PHE A 362 4.72 17.75 20.70
C PHE A 362 4.14 19.12 20.33
N GLU A 363 4.62 19.78 19.27
CA GLU A 363 4.18 21.13 18.91
C GLU A 363 2.77 21.16 18.30
N VAL A 364 2.35 20.04 17.74
CA VAL A 364 1.02 19.85 17.18
C VAL A 364 0.05 19.55 18.32
N ALA A 365 0.14 18.38 18.95
CA ALA A 365 -0.83 17.94 19.94
C ALA A 365 -0.53 18.42 21.37
N ASP A 366 0.66 18.15 21.89
CA ASP A 366 0.91 18.26 23.33
C ASP A 366 1.03 19.70 23.83
N GLN A 367 1.82 20.54 23.16
CA GLN A 367 2.08 21.93 23.53
C GLN A 367 0.81 22.77 23.45
N ARG A 368 0.00 22.51 22.42
CA ARG A 368 -1.30 23.15 22.21
C ARG A 368 -2.39 22.56 23.13
N LYS A 369 -2.05 21.54 23.94
CA LYS A 369 -2.95 20.81 24.86
C LYS A 369 -4.20 20.26 24.15
N GLN A 370 -4.02 19.85 22.90
CA GLN A 370 -5.10 19.31 22.08
C GLN A 370 -5.52 17.97 22.64
N MET A 371 -6.83 17.72 22.73
CA MET A 371 -7.36 16.37 22.88
C MET A 371 -7.49 15.80 21.46
N THR A 372 -6.40 15.26 20.92
CA THR A 372 -6.42 14.71 19.55
C THR A 372 -7.42 13.56 19.42
N PRO A 373 -7.86 13.24 18.18
CA PRO A 373 -8.47 11.96 17.84
C PRO A 373 -7.81 10.75 18.51
N GLY A 374 -6.49 10.78 18.72
CA GLY A 374 -5.77 9.70 19.43
C GLY A 374 -6.28 9.39 20.85
N ARG A 375 -6.91 10.34 21.57
CA ARG A 375 -7.55 10.01 22.85
C ARG A 375 -8.85 9.22 22.68
N PHE A 376 -9.60 9.48 21.62
CA PHE A 376 -10.80 8.72 21.29
C PHE A 376 -10.41 7.31 20.83
N MET A 377 -9.33 7.19 20.05
CA MET A 377 -8.78 5.90 19.65
C MET A 377 -8.36 5.02 20.84
N ILE A 378 -7.94 5.58 21.99
CA ILE A 378 -7.71 4.77 23.20
C ILE A 378 -9.00 4.07 23.63
N ARG A 379 -10.12 4.80 23.61
CA ARG A 379 -11.41 4.26 24.03
C ARG A 379 -11.91 3.21 23.03
N GLU A 380 -11.78 3.48 21.74
CA GLU A 380 -12.07 2.50 20.68
C GLU A 380 -11.25 1.23 20.90
N ALA A 381 -9.94 1.36 21.07
CA ALA A 381 -9.07 0.22 21.33
C ALA A 381 -9.49 -0.56 22.59
N GLU A 382 -9.98 0.10 23.65
CA GLU A 382 -10.53 -0.60 24.82
C GLU A 382 -11.83 -1.35 24.52
N ASP A 383 -12.73 -0.77 23.74
CA ASP A 383 -14.03 -1.35 23.39
C ASP A 383 -13.90 -2.51 22.39
N GLU A 384 -12.90 -2.43 21.51
CA GLU A 384 -12.46 -3.46 20.57
C GLU A 384 -11.56 -4.54 21.20
N GLY A 385 -11.21 -4.39 22.48
CA GLY A 385 -10.35 -5.35 23.18
C GLY A 385 -8.89 -5.39 22.69
N MET A 386 -8.45 -4.35 21.99
CA MET A 386 -7.07 -4.18 21.55
C MET A 386 -6.16 -3.81 22.72
N GLU A 387 -4.93 -4.32 22.69
CA GLU A 387 -3.85 -3.75 23.48
C GLU A 387 -3.46 -2.39 22.89
N TRP A 388 -3.54 -1.32 23.66
CA TRP A 388 -3.16 0.00 23.16
C TRP A 388 -1.94 0.55 23.89
N GLN A 389 -1.18 1.41 23.22
CA GLN A 389 -0.13 2.21 23.81
C GLN A 389 -0.27 3.66 23.34
N TYR A 390 -0.23 4.61 24.27
CA TYR A 390 -0.39 6.03 23.97
C TYR A 390 0.89 6.79 24.30
N ILE A 391 1.47 7.43 23.28
CA ILE A 391 2.81 8.03 23.35
C ILE A 391 2.73 9.51 23.02
N ARG A 392 3.38 10.29 23.87
CA ARG A 392 3.55 11.74 23.72
C ARG A 392 4.99 12.05 23.38
N THR A 393 5.21 12.87 22.36
CA THR A 393 6.57 13.26 21.98
C THR A 393 7.10 14.49 22.72
N SER A 394 6.48 14.83 23.86
CA SER A 394 7.03 15.82 24.77
C SER A 394 8.39 15.37 25.35
N GLY A 395 9.41 16.23 25.27
CA GLY A 395 10.78 15.97 25.73
C GLY A 395 10.98 15.67 27.22
N ASN A 396 9.91 15.62 28.02
CA ASN A 396 9.98 15.32 29.45
C ASN A 396 9.77 13.83 29.67
N GLU A 397 10.78 13.10 30.14
CA GLU A 397 10.71 11.64 30.43
C GLU A 397 9.47 11.27 31.28
N GLY A 398 9.14 12.06 32.32
CA GLY A 398 7.95 11.83 33.16
C GLY A 398 6.59 12.21 32.53
N ALA A 399 6.58 12.75 31.31
CA ALA A 399 5.37 13.04 30.53
C ALA A 399 5.20 12.08 29.33
N ARG A 400 6.27 11.36 28.96
CA ARG A 400 6.23 10.23 28.01
C ARG A 400 5.53 9.02 28.65
N ASP A 401 5.74 8.85 29.95
CA ASP A 401 5.19 7.78 30.76
C ASP A 401 3.91 8.20 31.53
N PHE A 402 2.85 8.61 30.83
CA PHE A 402 1.60 8.98 31.53
C PHE A 402 0.88 7.75 32.14
N TYR A 403 1.19 6.53 31.68
CA TYR A 403 0.45 5.30 32.01
C TYR A 403 1.30 4.10 32.47
N GLY A 404 2.61 4.25 32.69
CA GLY A 404 3.51 3.15 33.07
C GLY A 404 3.91 2.24 31.90
N LYS A 405 3.95 2.75 30.66
CA LYS A 405 4.13 1.96 29.42
C LYS A 405 5.49 2.24 28.77
N GLU A 406 5.94 1.35 27.88
CA GLU A 406 7.24 1.44 27.19
C GLU A 406 7.44 2.80 26.51
N VAL A 407 8.65 3.33 26.53
CA VAL A 407 8.99 4.67 26.02
C VAL A 407 10.03 4.63 24.91
N ASP A 408 10.75 3.51 24.76
CA ASP A 408 11.63 3.25 23.65
C ASP A 408 10.80 2.94 22.40
N ILE A 409 11.14 3.60 21.29
CA ILE A 409 10.28 3.65 20.09
C ILE A 409 10.34 2.36 19.30
N GLN A 410 11.54 1.85 19.14
CA GLN A 410 11.80 0.62 18.41
C GLN A 410 10.90 -0.52 18.91
N PRO A 411 10.91 -0.90 20.20
CA PRO A 411 10.05 -2.00 20.66
C PRO A 411 8.55 -1.68 20.56
N VAL A 412 8.14 -0.41 20.56
CA VAL A 412 6.73 -0.06 20.33
C VAL A 412 6.34 -0.33 18.89
N ILE A 413 7.10 0.17 17.92
CA ILE A 413 6.76 0.02 16.50
C ILE A 413 6.93 -1.45 16.08
N GLU A 414 7.99 -2.14 16.51
CA GLU A 414 8.23 -3.57 16.26
C GLU A 414 7.21 -4.50 16.96
N SER A 415 6.33 -3.97 17.81
CA SER A 415 5.25 -4.75 18.43
C SER A 415 3.84 -4.29 18.05
N SER A 416 3.69 -3.30 17.17
CA SER A 416 2.37 -2.75 16.81
C SER A 416 1.87 -3.28 15.47
N GLY A 417 0.65 -3.80 15.42
CA GLY A 417 -0.06 -4.13 14.17
C GLY A 417 -0.71 -2.91 13.54
N LEU A 418 -1.13 -1.94 14.36
CA LEU A 418 -1.62 -0.63 13.91
C LEU A 418 -0.80 0.50 14.55
N VAL A 419 -0.33 1.44 13.74
CA VAL A 419 0.39 2.64 14.20
C VAL A 419 -0.37 3.87 13.74
N VAL A 420 -0.82 4.72 14.67
CA VAL A 420 -1.54 5.95 14.35
C VAL A 420 -0.79 7.15 14.89
N TYR A 421 -0.47 8.13 14.05
CA TYR A 421 0.32 9.29 14.44
C TYR A 421 -0.30 10.60 13.99
N ARG A 422 -0.34 11.56 14.92
CA ARG A 422 -0.67 12.95 14.62
C ARG A 422 0.48 13.85 15.07
N GLY A 423 1.18 14.48 14.12
CA GLY A 423 2.28 15.37 14.46
C GLY A 423 2.99 15.97 13.26
N HIS A 424 4.27 16.30 13.45
CA HIS A 424 5.14 16.73 12.35
C HIS A 424 5.74 15.51 11.64
N GLY A 425 5.94 15.64 10.35
CA GLY A 425 6.61 14.67 9.49
C GLY A 425 7.46 15.41 8.47
N SER A 426 8.31 14.65 7.80
CA SER A 426 8.96 15.03 6.55
C SER A 426 8.98 13.82 5.63
N TRP A 427 9.37 14.01 4.38
CA TRP A 427 9.58 12.89 3.47
C TRP A 427 10.60 11.85 3.98
N HIS A 428 11.47 12.17 4.94
CA HIS A 428 12.54 11.27 5.44
C HIS A 428 12.45 10.91 6.92
N ALA A 429 11.46 11.42 7.66
CA ALA A 429 11.31 11.10 9.08
C ALA A 429 9.88 11.31 9.60
N THR A 430 9.56 10.62 10.69
CA THR A 430 8.30 10.83 11.41
C THR A 430 8.50 10.69 12.93
N PHE A 431 7.41 10.84 13.69
CA PHE A 431 7.42 10.86 15.17
C PHE A 431 8.34 11.94 15.77
N TYR A 432 8.25 13.18 15.28
CA TYR A 432 9.13 14.28 15.73
C TYR A 432 8.93 14.65 17.20
N VAL A 433 10.03 14.87 17.89
CA VAL A 433 10.08 15.06 19.35
C VAL A 433 10.83 16.33 19.69
N TYR A 434 10.33 17.00 20.71
CA TYR A 434 10.99 18.16 21.27
C TYR A 434 12.17 17.79 22.17
N GLU A 435 13.35 18.25 21.81
CA GLU A 435 14.53 18.23 22.68
C GLU A 435 14.77 19.62 23.29
N PRO A 436 14.71 19.76 24.63
CA PRO A 436 15.06 21.02 25.28
C PRO A 436 16.56 21.31 25.10
N ASN A 437 16.91 22.39 24.40
CA ASN A 437 18.29 22.85 24.24
C ASN A 437 18.53 24.15 25.02
N GLU A 438 19.58 24.21 25.85
CA GLU A 438 19.98 25.41 26.62
C GLU A 438 20.41 26.61 25.74
N ALA A 439 20.77 26.38 24.47
CA ALA A 439 21.29 27.40 23.54
C ALA A 439 20.23 28.00 22.58
N HIS A 440 19.02 27.41 22.50
CA HIS A 440 17.97 27.86 21.60
C HIS A 440 16.68 28.12 22.37
N THR A 441 16.19 29.36 22.30
CA THR A 441 14.96 29.80 22.99
C THR A 441 13.68 29.11 22.48
N ARG A 442 13.77 28.25 21.47
CA ARG A 442 12.66 27.45 20.90
C ARG A 442 12.89 25.93 20.88
N GLY A 443 13.98 25.38 21.45
CA GLY A 443 14.29 23.94 21.35
C GLY A 443 14.52 23.46 19.91
N ARG A 444 14.77 22.16 19.70
CA ARG A 444 14.88 21.53 18.37
C ARG A 444 13.87 20.38 18.31
N LEU A 445 13.13 20.28 17.20
CA LEU A 445 12.38 19.08 16.86
C LEU A 445 13.30 18.12 16.10
N GLU A 446 13.41 16.89 16.56
CA GLU A 446 14.15 15.83 15.88
C GLU A 446 13.20 14.69 15.54
N GLY A 447 13.22 14.23 14.28
CA GLY A 447 12.50 13.02 13.88
C GLY A 447 13.11 11.83 14.62
N TRP A 448 12.28 10.95 15.18
CA TRP A 448 12.81 9.83 15.95
C TRP A 448 12.88 8.53 15.16
N VAL A 449 12.05 8.37 14.14
CA VAL A 449 12.23 7.32 13.14
C VAL A 449 12.71 8.02 11.88
N LYS A 450 13.94 7.74 11.49
CA LYS A 450 14.62 8.36 10.34
C LYS A 450 15.00 7.28 9.33
N VAL A 451 15.14 7.67 8.09
CA VAL A 451 15.82 6.87 7.06
C VAL A 451 17.36 6.84 7.29
N PRO A 452 18.12 5.95 6.63
CA PRO A 452 19.55 5.78 6.86
C PRO A 452 20.38 7.08 6.75
N GLY A 453 21.32 7.33 7.68
CA GLY A 453 22.30 8.43 7.58
C GLY A 453 22.55 9.31 8.83
N ASP A 454 21.81 9.15 9.93
CA ASP A 454 21.95 9.89 11.21
C ASP A 454 21.72 8.89 12.39
N PRO A 455 22.33 9.01 13.59
CA PRO A 455 22.26 7.91 14.55
C PRO A 455 20.90 7.82 15.27
N THR A 456 20.28 6.62 15.12
CA THR A 456 19.30 5.88 15.95
C THR A 456 17.82 6.26 15.97
N PRO A 457 16.91 5.26 15.79
CA PRO A 457 16.99 4.08 14.91
C PRO A 457 16.68 4.43 13.45
N SER A 458 17.38 3.79 12.50
CA SER A 458 17.00 3.86 11.09
C SER A 458 15.82 2.92 10.86
N LEU A 459 14.77 3.39 10.19
CA LEU A 459 13.62 2.55 9.83
C LEU A 459 14.06 1.31 9.03
N HIS A 460 15.10 1.43 8.21
CA HIS A 460 15.70 0.35 7.45
C HIS A 460 16.24 -0.81 8.31
N ASP A 461 16.64 -0.52 9.56
CA ASP A 461 17.22 -1.49 10.48
C ASP A 461 16.16 -2.13 11.40
N LEU A 462 14.88 -1.75 11.27
CA LEU A 462 13.79 -2.26 12.10
C LEU A 462 13.15 -3.49 11.45
N TYR A 463 12.80 -4.47 12.27
CA TYR A 463 12.05 -5.65 11.82
C TYR A 463 10.60 -5.50 12.27
N LEU A 464 9.81 -4.82 11.44
CA LEU A 464 8.40 -4.61 11.74
C LEU A 464 7.64 -5.93 11.63
N PRO A 465 6.53 -6.12 12.36
CA PRO A 465 5.49 -7.06 11.98
C PRO A 465 4.73 -6.55 10.75
N PRO A 466 3.79 -7.31 10.16
CA PRO A 466 2.92 -6.86 9.07
C PRO A 466 1.99 -5.71 9.50
N SER A 467 2.56 -4.56 9.79
CA SER A 467 1.88 -3.43 10.41
C SER A 467 1.31 -2.48 9.38
N THR A 468 0.19 -1.86 9.74
CA THR A 468 -0.39 -0.72 9.01
C THR A 468 -0.14 0.57 9.77
N ALA A 469 0.25 1.64 9.08
CA ALA A 469 0.42 2.98 9.65
C ALA A 469 -0.57 3.99 9.07
N LEU A 470 -1.17 4.81 9.94
CA LEU A 470 -2.00 5.96 9.59
C LEU A 470 -1.31 7.24 10.12
N LEU A 471 -0.68 8.00 9.24
CA LEU A 471 0.19 9.13 9.60
C LEU A 471 -0.40 10.47 9.12
N TYR A 472 -0.87 11.27 10.06
CA TYR A 472 -1.42 12.61 9.83
C TYR A 472 -0.34 13.66 10.10
N ALA A 473 0.69 13.61 9.26
CA ALA A 473 1.92 14.37 9.34
C ALA A 473 2.48 14.62 7.94
N CYS A 474 3.16 15.76 7.74
CA CYS A 474 3.61 16.22 6.42
C CYS A 474 4.50 15.20 5.69
N GLU A 475 4.29 15.07 4.37
CA GLU A 475 5.17 14.43 3.39
C GLU A 475 5.58 12.96 3.62
N ASN A 476 5.03 12.26 4.62
CA ASN A 476 5.44 10.88 4.90
C ASN A 476 5.16 9.89 3.73
N ALA A 477 4.32 10.27 2.76
CA ALA A 477 4.08 9.54 1.52
C ALA A 477 4.72 10.16 0.25
N LYS A 478 5.57 11.20 0.37
CA LYS A 478 6.24 11.80 -0.81
C LYS A 478 7.26 10.83 -1.40
N ILE A 479 7.06 10.41 -2.64
CA ILE A 479 7.95 9.47 -3.36
C ILE A 479 8.48 10.03 -4.70
N SER A 480 8.14 11.27 -5.04
CA SER A 480 8.58 11.95 -6.25
C SER A 480 8.67 13.47 -6.02
N GLY A 481 9.23 14.21 -6.98
CA GLY A 481 9.25 15.67 -6.95
C GLY A 481 10.21 16.30 -5.93
N MET A 482 9.82 17.47 -5.44
CA MET A 482 10.54 18.27 -4.44
C MET A 482 9.74 18.37 -3.15
N ASN A 483 10.44 18.45 -2.03
CA ASN A 483 9.84 18.64 -0.71
C ASN A 483 9.62 20.13 -0.39
N PHE A 484 8.96 20.38 0.74
CA PHE A 484 8.89 21.70 1.33
C PHE A 484 10.29 22.20 1.73
N GLY A 485 10.73 23.29 1.09
CA GLY A 485 12.06 23.87 1.28
C GLY A 485 13.05 23.62 0.14
N ASP A 486 12.56 23.22 -1.02
CA ASP A 486 13.29 23.09 -2.29
C ASP A 486 14.35 21.97 -2.30
N PHE A 487 14.22 20.93 -1.47
CA PHE A 487 15.06 19.74 -1.53
C PHE A 487 14.39 18.68 -2.38
N LYS A 488 15.19 18.10 -3.25
CA LYS A 488 14.76 16.98 -4.07
C LYS A 488 14.58 15.72 -3.23
N VAL A 489 13.50 14.98 -3.48
CA VAL A 489 13.25 13.68 -2.86
C VAL A 489 14.27 12.67 -3.35
N ASP A 490 14.85 11.92 -2.41
CA ASP A 490 15.75 10.80 -2.67
C ASP A 490 15.04 9.52 -2.24
N LEU A 491 14.75 8.61 -3.17
CA LEU A 491 13.91 7.43 -2.93
C LEU A 491 14.43 6.58 -1.77
N ASP A 492 15.75 6.39 -1.67
CA ASP A 492 16.40 5.61 -0.62
C ASP A 492 16.17 6.20 0.78
N LEU A 493 15.86 7.49 0.82
CA LEU A 493 15.64 8.28 2.02
C LEU A 493 14.17 8.63 2.24
N THR A 494 13.23 8.02 1.49
CA THR A 494 11.80 8.22 1.72
C THR A 494 11.30 7.37 2.89
N PHE A 495 10.49 7.97 3.76
CA PHE A 495 9.89 7.28 4.90
C PHE A 495 9.00 6.13 4.44
N ALA A 496 8.11 6.38 3.46
CA ALA A 496 7.18 5.39 2.95
C ALA A 496 7.87 4.11 2.46
N LEU A 497 8.91 4.24 1.62
CA LEU A 497 9.57 3.06 1.07
C LEU A 497 10.36 2.30 2.13
N ASN A 498 10.99 3.02 3.07
CA ASN A 498 11.67 2.38 4.20
C ASN A 498 10.68 1.69 5.17
N TRP A 499 9.45 2.20 5.32
CA TRP A 499 8.40 1.54 6.10
C TRP A 499 8.04 0.17 5.55
N PHE A 500 7.84 0.08 4.23
CA PHE A 500 7.55 -1.19 3.57
C PHE A 500 8.76 -2.12 3.55
N TYR A 501 9.96 -1.59 3.32
CA TYR A 501 11.19 -2.39 3.36
C TYR A 501 11.42 -3.03 4.74
N ALA A 502 11.17 -2.28 5.81
CA ALA A 502 11.23 -2.76 7.19
C ALA A 502 10.15 -3.79 7.55
N GLY A 503 9.15 -3.99 6.67
CA GLY A 503 8.12 -5.01 6.84
C GLY A 503 6.67 -4.51 6.99
N GLY A 504 6.44 -3.19 6.99
CA GLY A 504 5.08 -2.66 6.94
C GLY A 504 4.33 -3.19 5.70
N VAL A 505 3.01 -3.31 5.80
CA VAL A 505 2.15 -3.79 4.69
C VAL A 505 1.12 -2.75 4.24
N GLY A 506 0.83 -1.75 5.07
CA GLY A 506 -0.06 -0.64 4.75
C GLY A 506 0.45 0.71 5.29
N LEU A 507 0.20 1.77 4.54
CA LEU A 507 0.48 3.16 4.94
C LEU A 507 -0.58 4.10 4.35
N VAL A 508 -1.27 4.86 5.19
CA VAL A 508 -2.05 6.04 4.78
C VAL A 508 -1.33 7.28 5.31
N ALA A 509 -0.84 8.14 4.43
CA ALA A 509 -0.09 9.33 4.81
C ALA A 509 -0.15 10.42 3.73
N SER A 510 0.22 11.66 4.08
CA SER A 510 0.20 12.76 3.11
C SER A 510 1.46 12.78 2.24
N THR A 511 1.29 12.98 0.94
CA THR A 511 2.34 13.25 -0.05
C THR A 511 2.93 14.64 0.18
N GLU A 512 2.13 15.60 0.61
CA GLU A 512 2.55 17.00 0.77
C GLU A 512 2.50 17.50 2.22
N VAL A 513 2.78 18.79 2.42
CA VAL A 513 2.59 19.45 3.70
C VAL A 513 1.11 19.45 4.08
N SER A 514 0.82 18.83 5.22
CA SER A 514 -0.54 18.68 5.74
C SER A 514 -0.74 19.59 6.96
N PHE A 515 -1.76 20.45 6.90
CA PHE A 515 -1.98 21.53 7.87
C PHE A 515 -3.13 21.23 8.84
N SER A 516 -3.20 22.03 9.91
CA SER A 516 -4.28 21.92 10.90
C SER A 516 -4.73 23.26 11.42
N ARG A 517 -6.03 23.33 11.72
CA ARG A 517 -6.66 24.51 12.29
C ARG A 517 -6.41 24.61 13.79
N ILE A 518 -5.51 25.52 14.15
CA ILE A 518 -5.14 25.81 15.55
C ILE A 518 -6.37 26.06 16.45
N GLY A 519 -7.43 26.69 15.92
CA GLY A 519 -8.63 27.05 16.71
C GLY A 519 -9.55 25.88 17.05
N GLN A 520 -9.73 24.93 16.14
CA GLN A 520 -10.53 23.71 16.33
C GLN A 520 -9.87 22.81 17.40
N ASP A 521 -8.55 22.77 17.36
CA ASP A 521 -7.73 21.98 18.26
C ASP A 521 -7.78 22.42 19.74
N VAL A 522 -8.05 23.71 20.02
CA VAL A 522 -8.12 24.24 21.41
C VAL A 522 -9.31 23.66 22.17
N TYR A 523 -10.40 23.36 21.45
CA TYR A 523 -11.60 22.82 22.07
C TYR A 523 -11.70 21.33 21.94
N SER A 524 -11.40 20.69 20.80
CA SER A 524 -11.27 19.23 20.60
C SER A 524 -12.07 18.33 21.58
N TRP A 525 -13.34 18.66 21.78
CA TRP A 525 -14.31 17.85 22.52
C TRP A 525 -15.26 17.29 21.47
N ILE A 526 -15.81 16.10 21.70
CA ILE A 526 -16.77 15.47 20.77
C ILE A 526 -17.89 16.45 20.44
N GLY A 527 -18.35 16.45 19.18
CA GLY A 527 -19.34 17.42 18.69
C GLY A 527 -20.62 17.41 19.52
N GLU A 528 -20.94 16.27 20.15
CA GLU A 528 -22.06 16.08 21.07
C GLU A 528 -21.96 16.92 22.35
N VAL A 529 -20.74 17.30 22.77
CA VAL A 529 -20.52 18.12 23.97
C VAL A 529 -20.38 19.60 23.63
N THR A 530 -19.82 19.93 22.47
CA THR A 530 -19.59 21.31 22.02
C THR A 530 -20.76 21.89 21.22
N GLY A 531 -21.53 21.03 20.55
CA GLY A 531 -22.44 21.39 19.46
C GLY A 531 -21.73 21.82 18.17
N ASP A 532 -20.40 21.64 18.11
CA ASP A 532 -19.52 21.98 17.00
C ASP A 532 -18.95 20.68 16.46
N HIS A 533 -19.53 20.21 15.36
CA HIS A 533 -19.20 18.91 14.78
C HIS A 533 -18.05 19.01 13.76
N ASP A 534 -17.76 20.22 13.24
CA ASP A 534 -16.90 20.44 12.08
C ASP A 534 -15.46 19.93 12.32
N TRP A 535 -15.15 18.75 11.76
CA TRP A 535 -13.77 18.26 11.64
C TRP A 535 -13.03 18.96 10.48
N ASP A 536 -11.83 19.49 10.73
CA ASP A 536 -11.09 20.26 9.71
C ASP A 536 -9.73 19.61 9.34
N HIS A 537 -9.42 19.58 8.04
CA HIS A 537 -8.18 19.08 7.42
C HIS A 537 -7.67 17.75 8.04
N ASN A 538 -6.44 17.72 8.57
CA ASN A 538 -5.79 16.52 9.11
C ASN A 538 -6.57 15.84 10.24
N ASN A 539 -7.38 16.58 11.01
CA ASN A 539 -8.16 15.98 12.08
C ASN A 539 -9.39 15.25 11.53
N ALA A 540 -10.00 15.77 10.46
CA ALA A 540 -11.06 15.09 9.72
C ALA A 540 -10.54 13.78 9.12
N MET A 541 -9.42 13.87 8.40
CA MET A 541 -8.79 12.68 7.83
C MET A 541 -8.42 11.66 8.89
N TYR A 542 -7.89 12.08 10.05
CA TYR A 542 -7.69 11.17 11.19
C TYR A 542 -8.98 10.51 11.62
N ALA A 543 -9.96 11.32 12.02
CA ALA A 543 -11.21 10.84 12.58
C ALA A 543 -11.89 9.85 11.64
N PHE A 544 -12.05 10.20 10.38
CA PHE A 544 -12.82 9.42 9.42
C PHE A 544 -12.13 8.13 9.00
N ASN A 545 -10.79 8.14 8.87
CA ASN A 545 -10.06 6.91 8.57
C ASN A 545 -10.09 5.92 9.76
N VAL A 546 -10.02 6.42 11.00
CA VAL A 546 -10.13 5.55 12.18
C VAL A 546 -11.55 5.02 12.33
N ASP A 547 -12.54 5.88 12.14
CA ASP A 547 -13.97 5.53 12.15
C ASP A 547 -14.30 4.44 11.11
N GLY A 548 -13.87 4.65 9.86
CA GLY A 548 -14.03 3.68 8.78
C GLY A 548 -13.36 2.33 9.06
N LEU A 549 -12.21 2.36 9.73
CA LEU A 549 -11.41 1.17 10.00
C LEU A 549 -11.90 0.36 11.18
N VAL A 550 -12.44 1.01 12.22
CA VAL A 550 -12.74 0.39 13.51
C VAL A 550 -14.23 0.30 13.80
N ASN A 551 -15.01 1.32 13.46
CA ASN A 551 -16.44 1.38 13.82
C ASN A 551 -17.34 0.97 12.65
N HIS A 552 -16.85 1.16 11.43
CA HIS A 552 -17.54 0.82 10.19
C HIS A 552 -16.79 -0.27 9.39
N GLU A 553 -16.12 -1.19 10.10
CA GLU A 553 -15.25 -2.22 9.52
C GLU A 553 -15.96 -3.07 8.43
N ASP A 554 -17.23 -3.41 8.63
CA ASP A 554 -18.04 -4.19 7.69
C ASP A 554 -18.22 -3.49 6.33
N GLN A 555 -18.09 -2.16 6.27
CA GLN A 555 -18.29 -1.35 5.05
C GLN A 555 -16.99 -0.76 4.51
N TYR A 556 -16.06 -0.39 5.39
CA TYR A 556 -14.86 0.37 5.07
C TYR A 556 -13.57 -0.17 5.71
N GLY A 557 -13.59 -1.34 6.34
CA GLY A 557 -12.49 -1.89 7.17
C GLY A 557 -11.18 -2.24 6.45
N THR A 558 -11.02 -1.88 5.18
CA THR A 558 -9.74 -1.98 4.46
C THR A 558 -9.05 -0.62 4.37
N ILE A 559 -7.72 -0.62 4.29
CA ILE A 559 -6.93 0.63 4.29
C ILE A 559 -7.30 1.59 3.16
N GLY A 560 -7.68 1.06 1.99
CA GLY A 560 -8.11 1.87 0.85
C GLY A 560 -9.55 2.38 1.00
N ARG A 561 -10.47 1.55 1.50
CA ARG A 561 -11.88 1.94 1.66
C ARG A 561 -12.06 2.97 2.76
N THR A 562 -11.25 2.89 3.82
CA THR A 562 -11.30 3.89 4.87
C THR A 562 -10.76 5.26 4.41
N LEU A 563 -9.75 5.28 3.54
CA LEU A 563 -9.29 6.52 2.91
C LEU A 563 -10.36 7.08 1.97
N GLN A 564 -10.95 6.25 1.10
CA GLN A 564 -12.05 6.64 0.23
C GLN A 564 -13.23 7.23 1.02
N TRP A 565 -13.61 6.57 2.12
CA TRP A 565 -14.64 7.06 3.04
C TRP A 565 -14.29 8.42 3.61
N ALA A 566 -13.05 8.59 4.10
CA ALA A 566 -12.58 9.84 4.66
C ALA A 566 -12.62 10.98 3.65
N GLU A 567 -12.19 10.75 2.41
CA GLU A 567 -12.23 11.76 1.34
C GLU A 567 -13.67 12.14 0.99
N ASN A 568 -14.55 11.16 0.76
CA ASN A 568 -15.94 11.41 0.40
C ASN A 568 -16.68 12.15 1.51
N ARG A 569 -16.40 11.80 2.78
CA ARG A 569 -16.96 12.49 3.92
C ARG A 569 -16.45 13.92 4.03
N TYR A 570 -15.14 14.13 3.87
CA TYR A 570 -14.56 15.47 3.85
C TYR A 570 -15.18 16.35 2.76
N ILE A 571 -15.40 15.83 1.56
CA ILE A 571 -16.07 16.56 0.46
C ILE A 571 -17.51 16.93 0.83
N LYS A 572 -18.28 15.98 1.39
CA LYS A 572 -19.68 16.17 1.79
C LYS A 572 -19.84 17.20 2.90
N ASP A 573 -18.98 17.15 3.91
CA ASP A 573 -18.98 18.09 5.04
C ASP A 573 -18.72 19.54 4.59
N HIS A 574 -18.08 19.70 3.44
CA HIS A 574 -17.85 20.99 2.80
C HIS A 574 -18.84 21.28 1.67
N ASN A 575 -20.07 20.75 1.76
CA ASN A 575 -21.18 20.99 0.83
C ASN A 575 -20.85 20.69 -0.65
N ASN A 576 -19.96 19.74 -0.91
CA ASN A 576 -19.48 19.41 -2.25
C ASN A 576 -18.86 20.63 -2.97
N GLU A 577 -18.10 21.45 -2.24
CA GLU A 577 -17.38 22.61 -2.79
C GLU A 577 -15.90 22.32 -3.11
N VAL A 578 -15.39 21.13 -2.74
CA VAL A 578 -14.00 20.69 -2.99
C VAL A 578 -13.95 19.39 -3.76
N GLU A 579 -13.06 19.29 -4.75
CA GLU A 579 -12.81 18.08 -5.56
C GLU A 579 -11.44 18.14 -6.28
N PRO A 580 -10.84 17.02 -6.71
CA PRO A 580 -9.49 16.99 -7.26
C PRO A 580 -9.24 17.82 -8.54
N PHE A 581 -10.24 17.92 -9.42
CA PHE A 581 -10.10 18.45 -10.77
C PHE A 581 -10.63 19.88 -10.94
N HIS A 582 -11.24 20.49 -9.91
CA HIS A 582 -11.73 21.87 -9.96
C HIS A 582 -11.15 22.72 -8.83
N GLN A 583 -10.41 23.77 -9.22
CA GLN A 583 -9.84 24.72 -8.30
C GLN A 583 -10.58 26.05 -8.36
N ASP A 584 -11.23 26.44 -7.26
CA ASP A 584 -11.75 27.81 -7.10
C ASP A 584 -10.66 28.75 -6.57
N SER A 585 -10.05 29.51 -7.48
CA SER A 585 -9.05 30.56 -7.18
C SER A 585 -9.51 31.65 -6.18
N SER A 586 -10.80 31.70 -5.83
CA SER A 586 -11.35 32.65 -4.84
C SER A 586 -11.50 32.07 -3.43
N ALA A 587 -11.35 30.75 -3.27
CA ALA A 587 -11.37 30.05 -1.97
C ALA A 587 -9.99 30.03 -1.27
N SER A 588 -8.91 30.36 -1.99
CA SER A 588 -7.52 30.08 -1.59
C SER A 588 -6.85 31.15 -0.71
N ASN A 589 -7.52 31.61 0.35
CA ASN A 589 -6.85 32.39 1.39
C ASN A 589 -6.54 31.48 2.59
N TRP A 590 -5.40 30.79 2.55
CA TRP A 590 -4.86 29.91 3.62
C TRP A 590 -4.88 30.55 5.02
N ALA A 591 -4.78 31.88 5.12
CA ALA A 591 -4.87 32.61 6.38
C ALA A 591 -6.27 32.53 7.03
N ASP A 592 -7.29 32.18 6.23
CA ASP A 592 -8.69 32.04 6.64
C ASP A 592 -9.14 30.57 6.75
N LEU A 593 -8.28 29.56 6.54
CA LEU A 593 -8.57 28.14 6.85
C LEU A 593 -9.87 27.63 6.18
N ALA A 594 -10.04 27.90 4.89
CA ALA A 594 -11.16 27.37 4.09
C ALA A 594 -10.83 25.96 3.58
N PRO A 595 -11.83 25.09 3.36
CA PRO A 595 -11.63 23.79 2.71
C PRO A 595 -10.93 23.96 1.35
N ASP A 596 -10.03 23.02 1.07
CA ASP A 596 -9.06 23.08 -0.03
C ASP A 596 -8.98 21.72 -0.72
N TRP A 597 -9.01 21.72 -2.06
CA TRP A 597 -8.82 20.55 -2.91
C TRP A 597 -7.50 19.81 -2.61
N LYS A 598 -6.44 20.51 -2.16
CA LYS A 598 -5.16 19.90 -1.76
C LYS A 598 -5.36 18.86 -0.67
N THR A 599 -6.28 19.09 0.27
CA THR A 599 -6.57 18.11 1.32
C THR A 599 -7.13 16.82 0.75
N VAL A 600 -7.97 16.91 -0.29
CA VAL A 600 -8.59 15.77 -0.99
C VAL A 600 -7.57 14.97 -1.80
N CYS A 601 -6.52 15.63 -2.28
CA CYS A 601 -5.56 15.00 -3.18
C CYS A 601 -4.30 14.48 -2.50
N MET A 602 -3.91 15.05 -1.35
CA MET A 602 -2.59 14.82 -0.78
C MET A 602 -2.47 13.53 0.03
N TYR A 603 -3.55 12.90 0.49
CA TYR A 603 -3.43 11.63 1.21
C TYR A 603 -3.33 10.47 0.21
N ALA A 604 -2.34 9.60 0.44
CA ALA A 604 -2.13 8.41 -0.37
C ALA A 604 -2.26 7.16 0.50
N CYS A 605 -2.84 6.11 -0.09
CA CYS A 605 -2.80 4.75 0.44
C CYS A 605 -1.71 3.97 -0.30
N TYR A 606 -0.62 3.63 0.39
CA TYR A 606 0.39 2.70 -0.11
C TYR A 606 0.22 1.34 0.56
N GLY A 607 0.44 0.27 -0.20
CA GLY A 607 0.02 -1.09 0.12
C GLY A 607 -1.16 -1.54 -0.73
N ASP A 608 -1.66 -2.74 -0.45
CA ASP A 608 -2.86 -3.27 -1.09
C ASP A 608 -4.11 -2.57 -0.52
N PRO A 609 -4.91 -1.84 -1.33
CA PRO A 609 -6.07 -1.10 -0.83
C PRO A 609 -7.16 -2.00 -0.22
N ALA A 610 -7.19 -3.29 -0.55
CA ALA A 610 -8.10 -4.27 0.03
C ALA A 610 -7.54 -4.94 1.29
N HIS A 611 -6.33 -4.59 1.76
CA HIS A 611 -5.81 -5.10 3.02
C HIS A 611 -6.65 -4.57 4.20
N ALA A 612 -7.24 -5.50 4.96
CA ALA A 612 -7.81 -5.24 6.27
C ALA A 612 -6.77 -5.61 7.34
N PRO A 613 -6.31 -4.66 8.17
CA PRO A 613 -5.50 -5.00 9.33
C PRO A 613 -6.29 -5.91 10.28
N GLY A 614 -5.67 -6.96 10.82
CA GLY A 614 -6.39 -7.92 11.64
C GLY A 614 -6.74 -7.35 13.01
N TYR A 615 -8.03 -7.14 13.29
CA TYR A 615 -8.53 -6.79 14.63
C TYR A 615 -9.34 -7.94 15.23
N THR A 616 -9.27 -8.11 16.55
CA THR A 616 -10.06 -9.15 17.23
C THR A 616 -11.49 -8.67 17.42
N ALA A 617 -12.37 -9.02 16.49
CA ALA A 617 -13.83 -8.99 16.57
C ALA A 617 -14.45 -7.98 17.55
N PRO A 618 -15.16 -6.94 17.08
CA PRO A 618 -15.63 -5.86 17.92
C PRO A 618 -16.43 -6.35 19.12
N GLY A 619 -16.12 -5.78 20.27
CA GLY A 619 -17.08 -5.71 21.36
C GLY A 619 -18.36 -5.01 20.86
N PRO A 620 -19.45 -5.00 21.64
CA PRO A 620 -20.57 -4.13 21.30
C PRO A 620 -20.08 -2.68 21.33
N ASN A 621 -19.68 -2.14 20.16
CA ASN A 621 -19.20 -0.78 20.05
C ASN A 621 -20.39 0.16 20.26
N ASP A 622 -20.52 0.66 21.49
CA ASP A 622 -21.54 1.63 21.90
C ASP A 622 -21.00 3.07 21.94
N TYR A 623 -19.80 3.26 21.39
CA TYR A 623 -19.05 4.51 21.42
C TYR A 623 -18.57 4.87 20.01
N ASP A 624 -19.34 5.69 19.30
CA ASP A 624 -18.89 6.35 18.07
C ASP A 624 -18.77 7.86 18.32
N PRO A 625 -17.55 8.39 18.57
CA PRO A 625 -17.32 9.80 18.80
C PRO A 625 -17.04 10.58 17.50
N TRP A 626 -17.08 9.94 16.34
CA TRP A 626 -16.55 10.49 15.09
C TRP A 626 -17.60 11.22 14.27
N HIS A 627 -18.83 11.42 14.77
CA HIS A 627 -19.89 12.13 14.06
C HIS A 627 -19.51 13.59 13.73
N ASN A 628 -19.68 13.96 12.46
CA ASN A 628 -19.52 15.30 11.89
C ASN A 628 -20.86 15.92 11.43
N GLY A 629 -21.99 15.55 12.04
CA GLY A 629 -23.25 16.25 11.79
C GLY A 629 -24.51 15.38 11.89
N PRO A 630 -25.67 15.92 11.50
CA PRO A 630 -26.95 15.21 11.56
C PRO A 630 -27.04 14.03 10.57
N ASP A 631 -26.25 14.06 9.49
CA ASP A 631 -26.28 13.08 8.41
C ASP A 631 -25.54 11.77 8.76
N ASP A 632 -24.81 11.74 9.88
CA ASP A 632 -24.12 10.56 10.42
C ASP A 632 -24.97 9.74 11.42
N ASN A 633 -26.30 9.97 11.50
CA ASN A 633 -27.22 9.25 12.43
C ASN A 633 -28.11 8.19 11.76
#